data_AF-A0A7S9X6F7-F1
#
_entry.id   AF-A0A7S9X6F7-F1
#
_cell.length_a   1.000
_cell.length_b   1.000
_cell.length_c   1.000
_cell.angle_alpha   90.00
_cell.angle_beta   90.00
_cell.angle_gamma   90.00
#
_symmetry.space_group_name_H-M   'P 1'
#
loop_
_entity.id
_entity.type
_entity.pdbx_description
1 polymer ?
#
loop_
_entity_poly.entity_id
_entity_poly.type
_entity_poly.pdbx_seq_one_letter_code
_entity_poly.pdbx_strand_id
1 'polypeptide(L)'
;MFLLRHFSILSLACVALLAKIYTYEELKNEPKSLAKDYYINRLINEGSYTKEQIAELSRDVFRKSGLVQKSINKILPPKAAPSKCPGINANNITSASLACQNLLTTMSFSLKLDSKTREILAANLANTNPEKARILRTLNEPNPALSFANANDIKSFLELFNASNPQSKSALFSVNFEANFMNKLYSQKGFTNLLNDVVFNKKYESFRRNLLSIDPAVTEKSDAFTLGLNAILLGQNDVAFSFFTRAKNTFDRAWQRDNATFWQYELSGDESFLKELSASKDANIYSLYARDLVGGEPLEVIVPRPSKQNIENFDVSDPFLWNKTAALAKDMNATQANEFAMKFYTNESIGAYAYFMQKAHGWEKQYFLMPSSPELEGISTERKSMIYALARQESLFIPSVVSTSYALGMMQFMPFLANAIGKKELKIPNFDQDDLFKTDVAFKFANHHLNYLDKFLYHPLFTAYAYNGGIGFTKKVITRDDMFKEGKFEPFLSIELVPVAETRNYGKKVLANYVIYMALNGSSIKISQLFENLTKPALTDKFRN
;
A
#
# COMPACT_ATOMS: atom_id res chain seq x y z
N MET A 1 10.69 -75.87 -36.82
CA MET A 1 10.79 -74.72 -37.74
C MET A 1 10.26 -73.50 -36.99
N PHE A 2 11.14 -72.53 -36.82
CA PHE A 2 11.05 -71.21 -36.20
C PHE A 2 9.68 -70.46 -36.20
N LEU A 3 9.36 -69.79 -35.08
CA LEU A 3 9.12 -68.33 -34.91
C LEU A 3 7.96 -67.92 -33.97
N LEU A 4 8.37 -67.13 -32.96
CA LEU A 4 7.75 -65.92 -32.40
C LEU A 4 6.45 -66.00 -31.59
N ARG A 5 6.59 -65.87 -30.26
CA ARG A 5 5.64 -65.13 -29.41
C ARG A 5 6.34 -63.88 -28.86
N HIS A 6 5.90 -62.70 -29.30
CA HIS A 6 6.25 -61.43 -28.67
C HIS A 6 5.39 -61.23 -27.40
N PHE A 7 6.07 -61.00 -26.28
CA PHE A 7 5.49 -60.42 -25.07
C PHE A 7 5.43 -58.90 -25.26
N SER A 8 4.23 -58.33 -25.31
CA SER A 8 4.04 -56.89 -25.17
C SER A 8 3.89 -56.55 -23.69
N ILE A 9 4.92 -55.90 -23.14
CA ILE A 9 4.90 -55.28 -21.82
C ILE A 9 4.07 -54.00 -21.93
N LEU A 10 2.94 -53.96 -21.23
CA LEU A 10 2.10 -52.77 -21.09
C LEU A 10 2.84 -51.79 -20.16
N SER A 11 3.45 -50.74 -20.72
CA SER A 11 3.96 -49.62 -19.92
C SER A 11 2.80 -48.71 -19.53
N LEU A 12 2.40 -48.77 -18.25
CA LEU A 12 1.51 -47.79 -17.65
C LEU A 12 2.26 -46.45 -17.55
N ALA A 13 2.11 -45.59 -18.55
CA ALA A 13 2.58 -44.21 -18.46
C ALA A 13 1.67 -43.45 -17.49
N CYS A 14 2.10 -43.37 -16.23
CA CYS A 14 1.52 -42.47 -15.24
C CYS A 14 1.86 -41.04 -15.67
N VAL A 15 0.96 -40.39 -16.41
CA VAL A 15 1.05 -38.96 -16.70
C VAL A 15 0.77 -38.22 -15.39
N ALA A 16 1.82 -37.95 -14.63
CA ALA A 16 1.77 -36.91 -13.62
C ALA A 16 1.53 -35.59 -14.38
N LEU A 17 0.29 -35.08 -14.31
CA LEU A 17 -0.04 -33.71 -14.70
C LEU A 17 0.74 -32.77 -13.77
N LEU A 18 1.98 -32.48 -14.16
CA LEU A 18 2.83 -31.48 -13.52
C LEU A 18 2.18 -30.10 -13.70
N ALA A 19 2.36 -29.26 -12.68
CA ALA A 19 1.92 -27.87 -12.67
C ALA A 19 2.23 -27.16 -14.02
N LYS A 20 1.30 -26.34 -14.51
CA LYS A 20 1.42 -25.60 -15.78
C LYS A 20 2.42 -24.44 -15.64
N ILE A 21 3.70 -24.77 -15.49
CA ILE A 21 4.79 -23.80 -15.52
C ILE A 21 5.07 -23.50 -16.99
N TYR A 22 4.77 -22.26 -17.41
CA TYR A 22 5.03 -21.82 -18.77
C TYR A 22 6.53 -21.92 -19.09
N THR A 23 6.83 -22.53 -20.22
CA THR A 23 8.16 -22.63 -20.80
C THR A 23 8.62 -21.27 -21.36
N TYR A 24 9.92 -21.16 -21.64
CA TYR A 24 10.45 -20.01 -22.37
C TYR A 24 9.71 -19.74 -23.69
N GLU A 25 9.42 -20.80 -24.46
CA GLU A 25 8.78 -20.69 -25.77
C GLU A 25 7.36 -20.14 -25.68
N GLU A 26 6.62 -20.48 -24.63
CA GLU A 26 5.28 -19.93 -24.38
C GLU A 26 5.36 -18.48 -23.89
N LEU A 27 6.34 -18.13 -23.04
CA LEU A 27 6.43 -16.78 -22.47
C LEU A 27 7.02 -15.73 -23.41
N LYS A 28 7.94 -16.09 -24.31
CA LYS A 28 8.69 -15.09 -25.09
C LYS A 28 7.77 -14.15 -25.88
N ASN A 29 6.66 -14.67 -26.41
CA ASN A 29 5.71 -13.93 -27.25
C ASN A 29 4.56 -13.27 -26.48
N GLU A 30 4.40 -13.50 -25.18
CA GLU A 30 3.35 -12.84 -24.40
C GLU A 30 3.65 -11.35 -24.18
N PRO A 31 2.63 -10.49 -24.02
CA PRO A 31 2.81 -9.05 -23.87
C PRO A 31 3.42 -8.69 -22.51
N LYS A 32 4.20 -7.60 -22.49
CA LYS A 32 4.78 -7.06 -21.24
C LYS A 32 3.67 -6.72 -20.26
N SER A 33 3.67 -7.39 -19.11
CA SER A 33 2.65 -7.26 -18.08
C SER A 33 3.13 -7.82 -16.74
N LEU A 34 2.40 -7.53 -15.66
CA LEU A 34 2.67 -8.16 -14.36
C LEU A 34 2.48 -9.68 -14.39
N ALA A 35 1.57 -10.20 -15.22
CA ALA A 35 1.41 -11.63 -15.44
C ALA A 35 2.67 -12.23 -16.09
N LYS A 36 3.23 -11.59 -17.12
CA LYS A 36 4.50 -12.03 -17.74
C LYS A 36 5.63 -12.01 -16.71
N ASP A 37 5.75 -10.95 -15.92
CA ASP A 37 6.76 -10.86 -14.86
C ASP A 37 6.63 -11.98 -13.81
N TYR A 38 5.39 -12.29 -13.40
CA TYR A 38 5.09 -13.38 -12.49
C TYR A 38 5.53 -14.73 -13.05
N TYR A 39 5.19 -15.03 -14.30
CA TYR A 39 5.57 -16.30 -14.92
C TYR A 39 7.07 -16.38 -15.26
N ILE A 40 7.74 -15.27 -15.59
CA ILE A 40 9.21 -15.23 -15.67
C ILE A 40 9.80 -15.60 -14.31
N ASN A 41 9.26 -15.06 -13.22
CA ASN A 41 9.70 -15.41 -11.88
C ASN A 41 9.44 -16.88 -11.55
N ARG A 42 8.28 -17.45 -11.93
CA ARG A 42 8.02 -18.90 -11.77
C ARG A 42 8.97 -19.76 -12.58
N LEU A 43 9.20 -19.43 -13.86
CA LEU A 43 10.14 -20.14 -14.72
C LEU A 43 11.53 -20.24 -14.08
N ILE A 44 12.03 -19.14 -13.50
CA ILE A 44 13.34 -19.10 -12.83
C ILE A 44 13.39 -19.98 -11.57
N ASN A 45 12.31 -20.06 -10.80
CA ASN A 45 12.30 -20.72 -9.49
C ASN A 45 11.79 -22.17 -9.53
N GLU A 46 11.00 -22.53 -10.53
CA GLU A 46 10.25 -23.79 -10.58
C GLU A 46 10.43 -24.54 -11.91
N GLY A 47 10.89 -23.87 -12.97
CA GLY A 47 11.00 -24.44 -14.31
C GLY A 47 12.45 -24.66 -14.78
N SER A 48 12.57 -24.96 -16.08
CA SER A 48 13.84 -25.19 -16.77
C SER A 48 14.15 -24.07 -17.76
N TYR A 49 15.37 -23.53 -17.72
CA TYR A 49 15.79 -22.39 -18.54
C TYR A 49 17.29 -22.42 -18.84
N THR A 50 17.70 -21.71 -19.90
CA THR A 50 19.11 -21.34 -20.13
C THR A 50 19.39 -19.90 -19.72
N LYS A 51 20.66 -19.55 -19.54
CA LYS A 51 21.06 -18.18 -19.21
C LYS A 51 20.68 -17.18 -20.33
N GLU A 52 20.79 -17.61 -21.58
CA GLU A 52 20.46 -16.83 -22.77
C GLU A 52 18.96 -16.54 -22.85
N GLN A 53 18.12 -17.54 -22.53
CA GLN A 53 16.66 -17.38 -22.46
C GLN A 53 16.26 -16.35 -21.40
N ILE A 54 16.87 -16.40 -20.21
CA ILE A 54 16.60 -15.40 -19.16
C ILE A 54 17.14 -14.02 -19.56
N ALA A 55 18.28 -13.96 -20.26
CA ALA A 55 18.79 -12.69 -20.79
C ALA A 55 17.82 -12.07 -21.79
N GLU A 56 17.19 -12.87 -22.65
CA GLU A 56 16.15 -12.40 -23.56
C GLU A 56 14.90 -11.93 -22.82
N LEU A 57 14.31 -12.78 -21.96
CA LEU A 57 13.12 -12.43 -21.17
C LEU A 57 13.32 -11.21 -20.28
N SER A 58 14.55 -10.98 -19.77
CA SER A 58 14.87 -9.82 -18.92
C SER A 58 14.66 -8.46 -19.62
N ARG A 59 14.71 -8.43 -20.96
CA ARG A 59 14.44 -7.23 -21.76
C ARG A 59 12.96 -6.86 -21.78
N ASP A 60 12.11 -7.84 -21.50
CA ASP A 60 10.65 -7.74 -21.56
C ASP A 60 9.95 -7.69 -20.21
N VAL A 61 10.73 -7.68 -19.12
CA VAL A 61 10.21 -7.44 -17.78
C VAL A 61 9.52 -6.07 -17.73
N PHE A 62 8.24 -6.08 -17.39
CA PHE A 62 7.40 -4.89 -17.28
C PHE A 62 7.83 -4.02 -16.10
N ARG A 63 8.03 -4.64 -14.92
CA ARG A 63 8.48 -3.98 -13.70
C ARG A 63 9.86 -4.49 -13.28
N LYS A 64 10.91 -3.74 -13.64
CA LYS A 64 12.32 -4.02 -13.31
C LYS A 64 12.68 -3.78 -11.83
N SER A 65 11.92 -4.38 -10.92
CA SER A 65 12.12 -4.32 -9.47
C SER A 65 11.41 -5.51 -8.80
N GLY A 66 11.51 -5.63 -7.47
CA GLY A 66 10.81 -6.68 -6.72
C GLY A 66 11.37 -8.09 -6.95
N LEU A 67 10.50 -9.10 -6.90
CA LEU A 67 10.89 -10.52 -6.90
C LEU A 67 11.51 -10.95 -8.23
N VAL A 68 10.89 -10.65 -9.38
CA VAL A 68 11.46 -11.02 -10.69
C VAL A 68 12.85 -10.45 -10.90
N GLN A 69 13.08 -9.17 -10.55
CA GLN A 69 14.39 -8.56 -10.71
C GLN A 69 15.43 -9.19 -9.78
N LYS A 70 15.05 -9.55 -8.55
CA LYS A 70 15.92 -10.31 -7.63
C LYS A 70 16.28 -11.67 -8.21
N SER A 71 15.30 -12.39 -8.76
CA SER A 71 15.50 -13.70 -9.40
C SER A 71 16.41 -13.59 -10.63
N ILE A 72 16.20 -12.59 -11.48
CA ILE A 72 17.06 -12.30 -12.65
C ILE A 72 18.48 -11.94 -12.21
N ASN A 73 18.66 -11.08 -11.21
CA ASN A 73 19.99 -10.65 -10.75
C ASN A 73 20.83 -11.80 -10.20
N LYS A 74 20.22 -12.90 -9.72
CA LYS A 74 20.96 -14.11 -9.33
C LYS A 74 21.61 -14.80 -10.53
N ILE A 75 21.04 -14.65 -11.72
CA ILE A 75 21.50 -15.26 -12.97
C ILE A 75 22.37 -14.29 -13.78
N LEU A 76 21.95 -13.02 -13.80
CA LEU A 76 22.54 -11.90 -14.54
C LEU A 76 22.88 -10.76 -13.56
N PRO A 77 23.94 -10.92 -12.74
CA PRO A 77 24.29 -9.92 -11.73
C PRO A 77 24.66 -8.57 -12.37
N PRO A 78 24.22 -7.44 -11.78
CA PRO A 78 24.60 -6.13 -12.27
C PRO A 78 26.11 -5.92 -12.11
N LYS A 79 26.76 -5.34 -13.11
CA LYS A 79 28.19 -5.01 -13.06
C LYS A 79 28.43 -3.89 -12.03
N ALA A 80 29.23 -4.15 -11.01
CA ALA A 80 29.59 -3.14 -10.02
C ALA A 80 30.41 -2.00 -10.66
N ALA A 81 30.06 -0.74 -10.37
CA ALA A 81 30.88 0.39 -10.77
C ALA A 81 32.15 0.45 -9.90
N PRO A 82 33.35 0.67 -10.49
CA PRO A 82 34.58 0.81 -9.71
C PRO A 82 34.53 2.03 -8.78
N SER A 83 35.13 1.92 -7.58
CA SER A 83 35.25 3.05 -6.65
C SER A 83 36.13 4.13 -7.25
N LYS A 84 35.65 5.39 -7.21
CA LYS A 84 36.42 6.55 -7.69
C LYS A 84 37.57 6.93 -6.74
N CYS A 85 37.53 6.49 -5.48
CA CYS A 85 38.54 6.80 -4.45
C CYS A 85 38.83 5.54 -3.59
N PRO A 86 39.53 4.54 -4.16
CA PRO A 86 39.81 3.29 -3.46
C PRO A 86 40.73 3.50 -2.25
N GLY A 87 40.43 2.84 -1.14
CA GLY A 87 41.28 2.84 0.07
C GLY A 87 41.20 4.09 0.96
N ILE A 88 40.44 5.11 0.57
CA ILE A 88 40.27 6.34 1.36
C ILE A 88 39.14 6.16 2.39
N ASN A 89 39.41 6.53 3.65
CA ASN A 89 38.52 6.44 4.79
C ASN A 89 38.75 7.62 5.76
N ALA A 90 38.03 7.64 6.90
CA ALA A 90 38.08 8.75 7.86
C ALA A 90 39.48 9.05 8.42
N ASN A 91 40.36 8.04 8.50
CA ASN A 91 41.69 8.19 9.11
C ASN A 91 42.74 8.76 8.16
N ASN A 92 42.54 8.64 6.84
CA ASN A 92 43.51 9.07 5.83
C ASN A 92 42.96 10.12 4.84
N ILE A 93 41.73 10.60 5.05
CA ILE A 93 41.05 11.53 4.15
C ILE A 93 41.82 12.84 3.94
N THR A 94 42.50 13.36 4.96
CA THR A 94 43.25 14.62 4.89
C THR A 94 44.46 14.53 3.95
N SER A 95 44.98 13.32 3.72
CA SER A 95 46.09 13.05 2.81
C SER A 95 45.63 12.66 1.41
N ALA A 96 44.32 12.48 1.18
CA ALA A 96 43.77 12.15 -0.12
C ALA A 96 43.83 13.34 -1.09
N SER A 97 43.70 13.09 -2.39
CA SER A 97 43.59 14.16 -3.38
C SER A 97 42.37 15.05 -3.13
N LEU A 98 42.41 16.32 -3.53
CA LEU A 98 41.27 17.24 -3.38
C LEU A 98 39.99 16.70 -4.03
N ALA A 99 40.11 16.00 -5.16
CA ALA A 99 38.98 15.34 -5.81
C ALA A 99 38.33 14.28 -4.90
N CYS A 100 39.14 13.48 -4.20
CA CYS A 100 38.64 12.48 -3.26
C CYS A 100 38.13 13.08 -1.95
N GLN A 101 38.80 14.12 -1.43
CA GLN A 101 38.28 14.88 -0.29
C GLN A 101 36.90 15.44 -0.61
N ASN A 102 36.76 16.15 -1.74
CA ASN A 102 35.48 16.68 -2.20
C ASN A 102 34.44 15.57 -2.41
N LEU A 103 34.80 14.45 -3.04
CA LEU A 103 33.83 13.38 -3.33
C LEU A 103 33.32 12.69 -2.06
N LEU A 104 34.20 12.42 -1.09
CA LEU A 104 33.89 11.54 0.04
C LEU A 104 33.29 12.25 1.26
N THR A 105 33.55 13.54 1.46
CA THR A 105 33.02 14.33 2.59
C THR A 105 31.54 14.71 2.38
N THR A 106 30.71 13.68 2.21
CA THR A 106 29.25 13.73 2.34
C THR A 106 28.87 14.01 3.79
N MET A 107 27.64 14.49 4.05
CA MET A 107 27.16 14.75 5.42
C MET A 107 27.40 13.56 6.37
N SER A 108 27.00 12.35 5.95
CA SER A 108 27.17 11.13 6.75
C SER A 108 28.62 10.74 6.99
N PHE A 109 29.53 11.06 6.07
CA PHE A 109 30.96 10.83 6.27
C PHE A 109 31.54 11.88 7.23
N SER A 110 31.19 13.15 7.03
CA SER A 110 31.68 14.28 7.81
C SER A 110 31.28 14.23 9.28
N LEU A 111 30.10 13.66 9.61
CA LEU A 111 29.67 13.43 10.99
C LEU A 111 30.51 12.41 11.75
N LYS A 112 31.30 11.57 11.05
CA LYS A 112 32.22 10.59 11.68
C LYS A 112 33.59 11.18 12.00
N LEU A 113 33.88 12.37 11.50
CA LEU A 113 35.16 13.03 11.68
C LEU A 113 35.17 13.81 13.00
N ASP A 114 36.35 14.05 13.56
CA ASP A 114 36.49 15.03 14.65
C ASP A 114 36.51 16.46 14.10
N SER A 115 36.41 17.44 15.01
CA SER A 115 36.35 18.85 14.64
C SER A 115 37.63 19.33 13.93
N LYS A 116 38.80 18.85 14.37
CA LYS A 116 40.10 19.22 13.80
C LYS A 116 40.22 18.75 12.35
N THR A 117 39.79 17.52 12.08
CA THR A 117 39.80 16.91 10.75
C THR A 117 38.86 17.66 9.82
N ARG A 118 37.65 18.02 10.29
CA ARG A 118 36.73 18.85 9.51
C ARG A 118 37.33 20.21 9.17
N GLU A 119 38.04 20.85 10.09
CA GLU A 119 38.67 22.16 9.83
C GLU A 119 39.78 22.05 8.79
N ILE A 120 40.63 21.02 8.85
CA ILE A 120 41.67 20.77 7.85
C ILE A 120 41.05 20.57 6.46
N LEU A 121 40.01 19.73 6.36
CA LEU A 121 39.32 19.49 5.10
C LEU A 121 38.61 20.76 4.58
N ALA A 122 38.04 21.56 5.48
CA ALA A 122 37.43 22.84 5.11
C ALA A 122 38.48 23.83 4.57
N ALA A 123 39.67 23.90 5.18
CA ALA A 123 40.77 24.71 4.68
C ALA A 123 41.25 24.25 3.30
N ASN A 124 41.44 22.94 3.10
CA ASN A 124 41.86 22.35 1.83
C ASN A 124 40.85 22.63 0.69
N LEU A 125 39.56 22.57 1.01
CA LEU A 125 38.47 22.73 0.03
C LEU A 125 38.03 24.19 -0.16
N ALA A 126 38.48 25.14 0.66
CA ALA A 126 37.98 26.52 0.67
C ALA A 126 38.01 27.19 -0.72
N ASN A 127 39.07 26.95 -1.49
CA ASN A 127 39.23 27.56 -2.82
C ASN A 127 38.51 26.79 -3.93
N THR A 128 38.35 25.48 -3.80
CA THR A 128 37.80 24.61 -4.86
C THR A 128 36.32 24.28 -4.68
N ASN A 129 35.85 24.27 -3.44
CA ASN A 129 34.45 24.07 -3.06
C ASN A 129 34.12 24.84 -1.75
N PRO A 130 33.92 26.16 -1.84
CA PRO A 130 33.67 27.01 -0.67
C PRO A 130 32.38 26.64 0.09
N GLU A 131 31.35 26.15 -0.62
CA GLU A 131 30.11 25.69 0.01
C GLU A 131 30.37 24.50 0.95
N LYS A 132 31.14 23.51 0.48
CA LYS A 132 31.51 22.34 1.28
C LYS A 132 32.42 22.71 2.45
N ALA A 133 33.36 23.63 2.25
CA ALA A 133 34.18 24.15 3.33
C ALA A 133 33.31 24.81 4.41
N ARG A 134 32.33 25.64 4.02
CA ARG A 134 31.36 26.23 4.97
C ARG A 134 30.57 25.15 5.72
N ILE A 135 30.04 24.14 5.03
CA ILE A 135 29.30 23.04 5.66
C ILE A 135 30.17 22.33 6.70
N LEU A 136 31.41 21.97 6.36
CA LEU A 136 32.34 21.32 7.27
C LEU A 136 32.62 22.15 8.54
N ARG A 137 32.78 23.47 8.39
CA ARG A 137 32.93 24.38 9.55
C ARG A 137 31.65 24.50 10.35
N THR A 138 30.49 24.58 9.70
CA THR A 138 29.19 24.66 10.38
C THR A 138 28.96 23.42 11.25
N LEU A 139 29.40 22.24 10.80
CA LEU A 139 29.35 20.99 11.59
C LEU A 139 30.22 20.99 12.86
N ASN A 140 31.11 21.98 13.03
CA ASN A 140 31.87 22.17 14.27
C ASN A 140 31.17 23.11 15.27
N GLU A 141 30.10 23.77 14.87
CA GLU A 141 29.36 24.67 15.75
C GLU A 141 28.55 23.90 16.81
N PRO A 142 28.16 24.53 17.94
CA PRO A 142 27.41 23.85 19.00
C PRO A 142 26.06 23.27 18.53
N ASN A 143 25.36 23.95 17.62
CA ASN A 143 24.14 23.45 17.00
C ASN A 143 24.14 23.72 15.49
N PRO A 144 24.72 22.83 14.67
CA PRO A 144 24.72 22.98 13.22
C PRO A 144 23.33 23.04 12.59
N ALA A 145 22.31 22.41 13.18
CA ALA A 145 20.95 22.46 12.63
C ALA A 145 20.36 23.87 12.72
N LEU A 146 20.56 24.55 13.86
CA LEU A 146 20.17 25.95 14.03
C LEU A 146 20.95 26.86 13.08
N SER A 147 22.26 26.65 12.95
CA SER A 147 23.10 27.45 12.06
C SER A 147 22.72 27.30 10.60
N PHE A 148 22.43 26.07 10.13
CA PHE A 148 21.89 25.86 8.79
C PHE A 148 20.52 26.51 8.60
N ALA A 149 19.63 26.43 9.61
CA ALA A 149 18.31 27.05 9.54
C ALA A 149 18.40 28.59 9.42
N ASN A 150 19.21 29.23 10.26
CA ASN A 150 19.42 30.68 10.25
C ASN A 150 20.05 31.16 8.92
N ALA A 151 20.92 30.35 8.33
CA ALA A 151 21.50 30.60 7.02
C ALA A 151 20.54 30.29 5.84
N ASN A 152 19.32 29.81 6.10
CA ASN A 152 18.38 29.29 5.10
C ASN A 152 18.98 28.17 4.22
N ASP A 153 19.92 27.39 4.76
CA ASP A 153 20.55 26.25 4.09
C ASP A 153 19.74 24.96 4.33
N ILE A 154 18.63 24.86 3.60
CA ILE A 154 17.65 23.80 3.80
C ILE A 154 18.20 22.43 3.37
N LYS A 155 19.05 22.41 2.34
CA LYS A 155 19.66 21.17 1.84
C LYS A 155 20.56 20.57 2.92
N SER A 156 21.49 21.35 3.48
CA SER A 156 22.38 20.86 4.55
C SER A 156 21.61 20.51 5.81
N PHE A 157 20.55 21.26 6.15
CA PHE A 157 19.66 20.94 7.27
C PHE A 157 19.01 19.55 7.11
N LEU A 158 18.43 19.25 5.94
CA LEU A 158 17.81 17.96 5.64
C LEU A 158 18.84 16.83 5.55
N GLU A 159 20.01 17.07 4.94
CA GLU A 159 21.09 16.10 4.91
C GLU A 159 21.58 15.76 6.32
N LEU A 160 21.74 16.78 7.18
CA LEU A 160 22.11 16.61 8.59
C LEU A 160 21.05 15.81 9.33
N PHE A 161 19.76 16.14 9.15
CA PHE A 161 18.68 15.38 9.76
C PHE A 161 18.76 13.91 9.32
N ASN A 162 18.82 13.64 8.02
CA ASN A 162 18.83 12.27 7.50
C ASN A 162 20.06 11.45 7.94
N ALA A 163 21.23 12.09 8.03
CA ALA A 163 22.48 11.44 8.43
C ALA A 163 22.61 11.24 9.94
N SER A 164 21.88 12.00 10.76
CA SER A 164 21.97 11.97 12.22
C SER A 164 21.31 10.72 12.83
N ASN A 165 21.93 10.19 13.88
CA ASN A 165 21.34 9.15 14.72
C ASN A 165 20.19 9.73 15.58
N PRO A 166 19.34 8.89 16.21
CA PRO A 166 18.19 9.36 17.00
C PRO A 166 18.54 10.31 18.16
N GLN A 167 19.67 10.11 18.83
CA GLN A 167 20.12 10.95 19.94
C GLN A 167 20.50 12.35 19.43
N SER A 168 21.31 12.41 18.36
CA SER A 168 21.68 13.67 17.70
C SER A 168 20.46 14.39 17.13
N LYS A 169 19.48 13.69 16.57
CA LYS A 169 18.21 14.29 16.12
C LYS A 169 17.47 14.98 17.26
N SER A 170 17.37 14.28 18.40
CA SER A 170 16.68 14.81 19.58
C SER A 170 17.40 16.00 20.21
N ALA A 171 18.72 16.11 20.07
CA ALA A 171 19.50 17.22 20.60
C ALA A 171 19.58 18.44 19.66
N LEU A 172 19.81 18.20 18.36
CA LEU A 172 20.08 19.27 17.40
C LEU A 172 18.79 19.95 16.90
N PHE A 173 17.70 19.18 16.76
CA PHE A 173 16.46 19.63 16.15
C PHE A 173 15.35 19.95 17.17
N SER A 174 15.68 19.99 18.47
CA SER A 174 14.73 20.33 19.53
C SER A 174 14.62 21.83 19.83
N VAL A 175 15.38 22.66 19.12
CA VAL A 175 15.32 24.12 19.24
C VAL A 175 14.16 24.69 18.41
N ASN A 176 13.82 25.94 18.64
CA ASN A 176 12.85 26.65 17.82
C ASN A 176 13.50 27.17 16.53
N PHE A 177 12.84 26.97 15.41
CA PHE A 177 13.22 27.49 14.10
C PHE A 177 12.24 28.59 13.67
N GLU A 178 12.72 29.56 12.89
CA GLU A 178 11.86 30.62 12.39
C GLU A 178 10.75 30.10 11.48
N ALA A 179 9.54 30.66 11.59
CA ALA A 179 8.39 30.26 10.78
C ALA A 179 8.67 30.37 9.27
N ASN A 180 9.38 31.43 8.86
CA ASN A 180 9.80 31.63 7.48
C ASN A 180 10.73 30.51 6.98
N PHE A 181 11.62 30.01 7.83
CA PHE A 181 12.45 28.85 7.50
C PHE A 181 11.60 27.59 7.38
N MET A 182 10.68 27.36 8.31
CA MET A 182 9.79 26.18 8.28
C MET A 182 8.90 26.14 7.03
N ASN A 183 8.40 27.28 6.56
CA ASN A 183 7.67 27.39 5.30
C ASN A 183 8.54 27.01 4.08
N LYS A 184 9.80 27.45 4.05
CA LYS A 184 10.73 27.08 2.97
C LYS A 184 11.15 25.61 3.04
N LEU A 185 11.28 25.07 4.26
CA LEU A 185 11.56 23.65 4.51
C LEU A 185 10.44 22.77 3.96
N TYR A 186 9.18 23.16 4.20
CA TYR A 186 8.01 22.51 3.63
C TYR A 186 8.07 22.44 2.09
N SER A 187 8.47 23.53 1.43
CA SER A 187 8.56 23.57 -0.04
C SER A 187 9.65 22.68 -0.65
N GLN A 188 10.48 22.00 0.13
CA GLN A 188 11.53 21.14 -0.39
C GLN A 188 11.03 19.77 -0.84
N LYS A 189 11.65 19.28 -1.91
CA LYS A 189 11.44 17.90 -2.37
C LYS A 189 11.82 16.91 -1.27
N GLY A 190 10.89 16.03 -0.93
CA GLY A 190 11.09 14.98 0.08
C GLY A 190 10.59 15.34 1.49
N PHE A 191 10.11 16.57 1.71
CA PHE A 191 9.52 16.98 3.00
C PHE A 191 8.39 16.05 3.45
N THR A 192 7.51 15.63 2.55
CA THR A 192 6.43 14.66 2.84
C THR A 192 6.93 13.39 3.53
N ASN A 193 8.08 12.85 3.13
CA ASN A 193 8.63 11.63 3.75
C ASN A 193 9.12 11.90 5.17
N LEU A 194 9.77 13.05 5.39
CA LEU A 194 10.17 13.50 6.71
C LEU A 194 8.94 13.69 7.62
N LEU A 195 7.95 14.43 7.14
CA LEU A 195 6.69 14.68 7.84
C LEU A 195 6.01 13.38 8.25
N ASN A 196 5.86 12.44 7.31
CA ASN A 196 5.24 11.15 7.58
C ASN A 196 6.04 10.33 8.60
N ASP A 197 7.38 10.27 8.51
CA ASP A 197 8.18 9.51 9.47
C ASP A 197 8.04 10.07 10.89
N VAL A 198 8.11 11.39 11.07
CA VAL A 198 8.06 11.98 12.40
C VAL A 198 6.65 11.93 13.00
N VAL A 199 5.60 12.18 12.20
CA VAL A 199 4.22 12.22 12.69
C VAL A 199 3.67 10.82 12.97
N PHE A 200 3.67 9.90 11.99
CA PHE A 200 3.06 8.57 12.18
C PHE A 200 3.81 7.70 13.19
N ASN A 201 5.12 7.91 13.36
CA ASN A 201 5.90 7.23 14.39
C ASN A 201 6.04 8.05 15.68
N LYS A 202 5.40 9.23 15.78
CA LYS A 202 5.43 10.14 16.94
C LYS A 202 6.85 10.47 17.42
N LYS A 203 7.82 10.55 16.51
CA LYS A 203 9.23 10.80 16.82
C LYS A 203 9.51 12.30 16.98
N TYR A 204 10.51 12.63 17.79
CA TYR A 204 11.09 13.98 17.92
C TYR A 204 10.04 15.07 18.17
N GLU A 205 9.28 14.95 19.28
CA GLU A 205 8.18 15.87 19.59
C GLU A 205 8.57 17.35 19.51
N SER A 206 9.73 17.75 20.02
CA SER A 206 10.21 19.14 19.92
C SER A 206 10.37 19.61 18.47
N PHE A 207 10.87 18.76 17.57
CA PHE A 207 10.90 19.06 16.14
C PHE A 207 9.48 19.13 15.55
N ARG A 208 8.58 18.22 15.95
CA ARG A 208 7.17 18.25 15.53
C ARG A 208 6.44 19.52 15.95
N ARG A 209 6.80 20.13 17.08
CA ARG A 209 6.26 21.42 17.52
C ARG A 209 6.64 22.55 16.56
N ASN A 210 7.83 22.51 15.97
CA ASN A 210 8.22 23.47 14.93
C ASN A 210 7.37 23.34 13.66
N LEU A 211 6.85 22.16 13.34
CA LEU A 211 5.97 21.98 12.17
C LEU A 211 4.66 22.76 12.29
N LEU A 212 4.25 23.13 13.50
CA LEU A 212 3.05 23.93 13.75
C LEU A 212 3.19 25.39 13.29
N SER A 213 4.43 25.88 13.08
CA SER A 213 4.66 27.23 12.57
C SER A 213 4.61 27.31 11.05
N ILE A 214 4.38 26.19 10.35
CA ILE A 214 4.16 26.20 8.91
C ILE A 214 2.80 26.83 8.65
N ASP A 215 2.76 27.84 7.79
CA ASP A 215 1.53 28.52 7.42
C ASP A 215 0.58 27.54 6.70
N PRO A 216 -0.63 27.28 7.22
CA PRO A 216 -1.60 26.43 6.55
C PRO A 216 -1.85 26.85 5.09
N ALA A 217 -1.79 28.15 4.76
CA ALA A 217 -2.06 28.65 3.41
C ALA A 217 -1.09 28.12 2.35
N VAL A 218 0.16 27.80 2.72
CA VAL A 218 1.16 27.28 1.77
C VAL A 218 1.10 25.76 1.62
N THR A 219 0.39 25.07 2.51
CA THR A 219 0.32 23.60 2.52
C THR A 219 -0.71 23.06 1.55
N GLU A 220 -0.70 21.76 1.25
CA GLU A 220 -1.70 21.14 0.38
C GLU A 220 -1.91 19.65 0.68
N LYS A 221 -3.09 19.16 0.31
CA LYS A 221 -3.46 17.74 0.23
C LYS A 221 -3.06 16.95 1.49
N SER A 222 -2.31 15.87 1.30
CA SER A 222 -1.92 14.94 2.35
C SER A 222 -0.95 15.54 3.36
N ASP A 223 -0.14 16.53 2.96
CA ASP A 223 0.81 17.17 3.88
C ASP A 223 0.07 18.10 4.83
N ALA A 224 -0.89 18.89 4.32
CA ALA A 224 -1.81 19.65 5.15
C ALA A 224 -2.57 18.73 6.12
N PHE A 225 -3.12 17.62 5.63
CA PHE A 225 -3.82 16.65 6.48
C PHE A 225 -2.92 16.08 7.59
N THR A 226 -1.68 15.70 7.26
CA THR A 226 -0.73 15.13 8.22
C THR A 226 -0.24 16.16 9.25
N LEU A 227 -0.11 17.43 8.85
CA LEU A 227 0.14 18.54 9.78
C LEU A 227 -1.06 18.78 10.71
N GLY A 228 -2.29 18.59 10.22
CA GLY A 228 -3.51 18.57 11.05
C GLY A 228 -3.47 17.47 12.12
N LEU A 229 -3.11 16.24 11.73
CA LEU A 229 -2.90 15.14 12.69
C LEU A 229 -1.78 15.45 13.69
N ASN A 230 -0.68 16.06 13.24
CA ASN A 230 0.40 16.48 14.12
C ASN A 230 -0.08 17.50 15.16
N ALA A 231 -0.91 18.46 14.75
CA ALA A 231 -1.49 19.46 15.63
C ALA A 231 -2.44 18.82 16.67
N ILE A 232 -3.28 17.84 16.27
CA ILE A 232 -4.08 17.03 17.21
C ILE A 232 -3.19 16.33 18.24
N LEU A 233 -2.14 15.66 17.78
CA LEU A 233 -1.18 14.95 18.65
C LEU A 233 -0.45 15.87 19.64
N LEU A 234 -0.45 17.18 19.39
CA LEU A 234 0.18 18.21 20.23
C LEU A 234 -0.84 19.07 20.99
N GLY A 235 -2.13 18.73 20.91
CA GLY A 235 -3.22 19.43 21.59
C GLY A 235 -3.58 20.80 21.00
N GLN A 236 -3.22 21.06 19.74
CA GLN A 236 -3.41 22.35 19.07
C GLN A 236 -4.62 22.30 18.13
N ASN A 237 -5.83 22.27 18.69
CA ASN A 237 -7.06 22.02 17.94
C ASN A 237 -7.36 23.09 16.87
N ASP A 238 -7.15 24.37 17.17
CA ASP A 238 -7.42 25.45 16.21
C ASP A 238 -6.47 25.39 15.00
N VAL A 239 -5.19 25.12 15.28
CA VAL A 239 -4.17 24.90 14.24
C VAL A 239 -4.52 23.66 13.41
N ALA A 240 -4.96 22.58 14.05
CA ALA A 240 -5.43 21.39 13.36
C ALA A 240 -6.60 21.70 12.41
N PHE A 241 -7.58 22.47 12.89
CA PHE A 241 -8.74 22.86 12.09
C PHE A 241 -8.33 23.63 10.83
N SER A 242 -7.40 24.58 10.94
CA SER A 242 -6.87 25.31 9.77
C SER A 242 -6.20 24.39 8.76
N PHE A 243 -5.41 23.42 9.22
CA PHE A 243 -4.76 22.44 8.34
C PHE A 243 -5.76 21.48 7.67
N PHE A 244 -6.78 21.00 8.38
CA PHE A 244 -7.83 20.18 7.76
C PHE A 244 -8.68 20.98 6.76
N THR A 245 -8.95 22.25 7.06
CA THR A 245 -9.60 23.17 6.10
C THR A 245 -8.78 23.27 4.82
N ARG A 246 -7.46 23.44 4.95
CA ARG A 246 -6.57 23.47 3.77
C ARG A 246 -6.57 22.15 3.02
N ALA A 247 -6.47 21.03 3.73
CA ALA A 247 -6.47 19.70 3.14
C ALA A 247 -7.76 19.47 2.32
N LYS A 248 -8.93 19.75 2.91
CA LYS A 248 -10.23 19.69 2.23
C LYS A 248 -10.26 20.50 0.94
N ASN A 249 -9.81 21.76 1.00
CA ASN A 249 -9.87 22.67 -0.14
C ASN A 249 -8.90 22.30 -1.28
N THR A 250 -7.91 21.46 -1.02
CA THR A 250 -6.86 21.11 -1.99
C THR A 250 -6.93 19.65 -2.45
N PHE A 251 -7.76 18.81 -1.82
CA PHE A 251 -7.95 17.41 -2.22
C PHE A 251 -8.82 17.26 -3.46
N ASP A 252 -8.32 16.47 -4.42
CA ASP A 252 -9.02 16.18 -5.68
C ASP A 252 -10.15 15.15 -5.50
N ARG A 253 -9.96 14.15 -4.63
CA ARG A 253 -10.89 13.03 -4.45
C ARG A 253 -11.90 13.30 -3.32
N ALA A 254 -13.16 12.96 -3.56
CA ALA A 254 -14.25 13.12 -2.60
C ALA A 254 -13.96 12.46 -1.26
N TRP A 255 -13.56 11.18 -1.22
CA TRP A 255 -13.22 10.50 0.04
C TRP A 255 -12.13 11.19 0.89
N GLN A 256 -11.21 11.93 0.26
CA GLN A 256 -10.16 12.66 0.99
C GLN A 256 -10.71 13.97 1.57
N ARG A 257 -11.58 14.66 0.81
CA ARG A 257 -12.32 15.82 1.31
C ARG A 257 -13.24 15.41 2.46
N ASP A 258 -13.97 14.32 2.32
CA ASP A 258 -14.84 13.77 3.36
C ASP A 258 -14.04 13.45 4.63
N ASN A 259 -12.84 12.86 4.51
CA ASN A 259 -11.97 12.64 5.66
C ASN A 259 -11.59 13.97 6.36
N ALA A 260 -11.19 14.98 5.59
CA ALA A 260 -10.84 16.29 6.15
C ALA A 260 -12.06 17.01 6.77
N THR A 261 -13.23 16.95 6.12
CA THR A 261 -14.50 17.48 6.64
C THR A 261 -14.91 16.76 7.93
N PHE A 262 -14.69 15.45 8.03
CA PHE A 262 -14.91 14.70 9.26
C PHE A 262 -14.05 15.20 10.41
N TRP A 263 -12.76 15.47 10.18
CA TRP A 263 -11.91 16.06 11.21
C TRP A 263 -12.31 17.49 11.59
N GLN A 264 -12.85 18.28 10.66
CA GLN A 264 -13.46 19.58 11.01
C GLN A 264 -14.63 19.40 11.98
N TYR A 265 -15.52 18.43 11.72
CA TYR A 265 -16.61 18.07 12.63
C TYR A 265 -16.09 17.63 14.01
N GLU A 266 -15.14 16.69 14.07
CA GLU A 266 -14.60 16.18 15.33
C GLU A 266 -13.96 17.30 16.19
N LEU A 267 -13.37 18.30 15.54
CA LEU A 267 -12.73 19.43 16.22
C LEU A 267 -13.73 20.50 16.70
N SER A 268 -14.77 20.80 15.91
CA SER A 268 -15.69 21.91 16.18
C SER A 268 -17.00 21.51 16.84
N GLY A 269 -17.47 20.28 16.63
CA GLY A 269 -18.82 19.84 16.96
C GLY A 269 -19.92 20.44 16.06
N ASP A 270 -19.56 21.13 14.97
CA ASP A 270 -20.52 21.76 14.07
C ASP A 270 -21.20 20.73 13.16
N GLU A 271 -22.49 20.49 13.39
CA GLU A 271 -23.32 19.56 12.61
C GLU A 271 -23.45 19.92 11.13
N SER A 272 -23.11 21.15 10.72
CA SER A 272 -23.08 21.52 9.29
C SER A 272 -22.14 20.62 8.49
N PHE A 273 -21.02 20.20 9.09
CA PHE A 273 -20.07 19.26 8.48
C PHE A 273 -20.65 17.85 8.39
N LEU A 274 -21.43 17.39 9.37
CA LEU A 274 -22.14 16.11 9.27
C LEU A 274 -23.16 16.12 8.13
N LYS A 275 -23.90 17.22 7.97
CA LYS A 275 -24.85 17.38 6.86
C LYS A 275 -24.12 17.32 5.51
N GLU A 276 -22.98 17.99 5.39
CA GLU A 276 -22.13 17.91 4.19
C GLU A 276 -21.67 16.47 3.89
N LEU A 277 -21.16 15.76 4.90
CA LEU A 277 -20.74 14.36 4.77
C LEU A 277 -21.89 13.43 4.40
N SER A 278 -23.07 13.64 4.99
CA SER A 278 -24.28 12.88 4.69
C SER A 278 -24.82 13.14 3.28
N ALA A 279 -24.32 14.16 2.57
CA ALA A 279 -24.65 14.44 1.19
C ALA A 279 -23.60 13.91 0.20
N SER A 280 -22.42 13.48 0.67
CA SER A 280 -21.36 12.94 -0.19
C SER A 280 -21.83 11.70 -0.95
N LYS A 281 -21.52 11.64 -2.26
CA LYS A 281 -21.81 10.47 -3.12
C LYS A 281 -20.75 9.38 -3.02
N ASP A 282 -19.62 9.68 -2.39
CA ASP A 282 -18.53 8.72 -2.19
C ASP A 282 -18.86 7.80 -1.01
N ALA A 283 -18.70 6.49 -1.20
CA ALA A 283 -19.05 5.50 -0.20
C ALA A 283 -17.82 5.20 0.64
N ASN A 284 -17.66 5.98 1.70
CA ASN A 284 -16.55 5.85 2.62
C ASN A 284 -17.07 5.85 4.05
N ILE A 285 -16.18 5.54 4.98
CA ILE A 285 -16.55 5.37 6.38
C ILE A 285 -17.12 6.66 7.00
N TYR A 286 -16.73 7.84 6.51
CA TYR A 286 -17.14 9.13 7.05
C TYR A 286 -18.54 9.51 6.55
N SER A 287 -18.80 9.32 5.25
CA SER A 287 -20.12 9.58 4.66
C SER A 287 -21.19 8.60 5.16
N LEU A 288 -20.81 7.34 5.41
CA LEU A 288 -21.68 6.34 6.05
C LEU A 288 -21.94 6.68 7.52
N TYR A 289 -20.90 7.09 8.27
CA TYR A 289 -21.05 7.48 9.67
C TYR A 289 -21.97 8.68 9.83
N ALA A 290 -21.78 9.72 9.01
CA ALA A 290 -22.63 10.90 9.06
C ALA A 290 -24.10 10.56 8.79
N ARG A 291 -24.39 9.68 7.81
CA ARG A 291 -25.77 9.21 7.55
C ARG A 291 -26.38 8.48 8.73
N ASP A 292 -25.61 7.62 9.38
CA ASP A 292 -26.06 6.88 10.56
C ASP A 292 -26.43 7.81 11.72
N LEU A 293 -25.67 8.90 11.91
CA LEU A 293 -25.93 9.91 12.94
C LEU A 293 -27.12 10.82 12.63
N VAL A 294 -27.25 11.30 11.39
CA VAL A 294 -28.32 12.24 11.01
C VAL A 294 -29.61 11.57 10.55
N GLY A 295 -29.65 10.23 10.49
CA GLY A 295 -30.78 9.48 9.92
C GLY A 295 -30.94 9.69 8.42
N GLY A 296 -29.83 9.85 7.69
CA GLY A 296 -29.82 10.10 6.25
C GLY A 296 -30.17 8.87 5.42
N GLU A 297 -30.58 9.11 4.16
CA GLU A 297 -30.91 8.04 3.22
C GLU A 297 -29.71 7.10 2.94
N PRO A 298 -29.96 5.80 2.72
CA PRO A 298 -28.92 4.87 2.30
C PRO A 298 -28.20 5.35 1.04
N LEU A 299 -26.89 5.07 0.97
CA LEU A 299 -26.09 5.45 -0.17
C LEU A 299 -26.48 4.64 -1.41
N GLU A 300 -26.72 5.32 -2.53
CA GLU A 300 -27.06 4.67 -3.79
C GLU A 300 -25.85 3.91 -4.36
N VAL A 301 -26.01 2.60 -4.55
CA VAL A 301 -25.00 1.72 -5.13
C VAL A 301 -25.60 0.87 -6.25
N ILE A 302 -24.76 0.49 -7.21
CA ILE A 302 -25.17 -0.39 -8.31
C ILE A 302 -24.85 -1.83 -7.94
N VAL A 303 -25.87 -2.69 -7.99
CA VAL A 303 -25.76 -4.13 -7.73
C VAL A 303 -26.18 -4.91 -8.98
N PRO A 304 -25.22 -5.26 -9.86
CA PRO A 304 -25.49 -6.07 -11.04
C PRO A 304 -26.04 -7.45 -10.68
N ARG A 305 -27.05 -7.92 -11.42
CA ARG A 305 -27.66 -9.26 -11.24
C ARG A 305 -27.79 -9.97 -12.58
N PRO A 306 -26.68 -10.51 -13.13
CA PRO A 306 -26.73 -11.24 -14.39
C PRO A 306 -27.48 -12.57 -14.23
N SER A 307 -28.29 -12.94 -15.22
CA SER A 307 -28.93 -14.27 -15.29
C SER A 307 -28.01 -15.31 -15.93
N LYS A 308 -27.09 -14.88 -16.80
CA LYS A 308 -26.11 -15.74 -17.45
C LYS A 308 -25.01 -16.12 -16.48
N GLN A 309 -24.67 -17.41 -16.43
CA GLN A 309 -23.55 -17.88 -15.61
C GLN A 309 -22.21 -17.58 -16.26
N ASN A 310 -22.08 -17.95 -17.54
CA ASN A 310 -20.79 -17.97 -18.23
C ASN A 310 -20.73 -17.03 -19.44
N ILE A 311 -19.52 -16.61 -19.79
CA ILE A 311 -19.18 -15.87 -21.00
C ILE A 311 -18.64 -16.83 -22.05
N GLU A 312 -19.12 -16.70 -23.29
CA GLU A 312 -18.66 -17.55 -24.39
C GLU A 312 -17.27 -17.14 -24.90
N ASN A 313 -16.42 -18.11 -25.18
CA ASN A 313 -15.09 -17.92 -25.78
C ASN A 313 -14.15 -16.97 -25.00
N PHE A 314 -14.30 -16.92 -23.68
CA PHE A 314 -13.45 -16.11 -22.81
C PHE A 314 -13.08 -16.88 -21.54
N ASP A 315 -11.80 -17.22 -21.38
CA ASP A 315 -11.30 -17.86 -20.16
C ASP A 315 -11.03 -16.79 -19.10
N VAL A 316 -11.93 -16.68 -18.12
CA VAL A 316 -11.80 -15.73 -17.01
C VAL A 316 -10.60 -16.01 -16.10
N SER A 317 -10.03 -17.21 -16.17
CA SER A 317 -8.86 -17.62 -15.39
C SER A 317 -7.53 -17.31 -16.06
N ASP A 318 -7.53 -16.90 -17.34
CA ASP A 318 -6.31 -16.55 -18.08
C ASP A 318 -5.86 -15.10 -17.77
N PRO A 319 -4.72 -14.91 -17.09
CA PRO A 319 -4.21 -13.58 -16.74
C PRO A 319 -3.67 -12.80 -17.94
N PHE A 320 -3.19 -13.47 -18.99
CA PHE A 320 -2.75 -12.80 -20.22
C PHE A 320 -3.95 -12.31 -21.04
N LEU A 321 -5.01 -13.11 -21.12
CA LEU A 321 -6.26 -12.71 -21.77
C LEU A 321 -6.89 -11.49 -21.08
N TRP A 322 -6.95 -11.51 -19.74
CA TRP A 322 -7.42 -10.36 -18.97
C TRP A 322 -6.57 -9.11 -19.23
N ASN A 323 -5.24 -9.21 -19.19
CA ASN A 323 -4.37 -8.05 -19.46
C ASN A 323 -4.59 -7.47 -20.85
N LYS A 324 -4.71 -8.32 -21.88
CA LYS A 324 -5.02 -7.90 -23.26
C LYS A 324 -6.38 -7.18 -23.31
N THR A 325 -7.37 -7.69 -22.61
CA THR A 325 -8.74 -7.15 -22.58
C THR A 325 -8.81 -5.82 -21.82
N ALA A 326 -8.23 -5.74 -20.62
CA ALA A 326 -8.20 -4.54 -19.81
C ALA A 326 -7.47 -3.37 -20.49
N ALA A 327 -6.44 -3.67 -21.31
CA ALA A 327 -5.71 -2.66 -22.08
C ALA A 327 -6.61 -1.92 -23.09
N LEU A 328 -7.64 -2.58 -23.63
CA LEU A 328 -8.59 -1.97 -24.57
C LEU A 328 -9.36 -0.80 -23.94
N ALA A 329 -9.56 -0.80 -22.61
CA ALA A 329 -10.27 0.26 -21.90
C ALA A 329 -9.59 1.62 -22.00
N LYS A 330 -8.29 1.67 -22.32
CA LYS A 330 -7.53 2.92 -22.45
C LYS A 330 -8.08 3.79 -23.58
N ASP A 331 -8.39 3.16 -24.70
CA ASP A 331 -8.74 3.84 -25.96
C ASP A 331 -10.26 3.94 -26.18
N MET A 332 -11.07 3.35 -25.29
CA MET A 332 -12.53 3.43 -25.32
C MET A 332 -13.06 4.75 -24.75
N ASN A 333 -14.01 5.35 -25.47
CA ASN A 333 -14.90 6.38 -24.91
C ASN A 333 -16.02 5.75 -24.04
N ALA A 334 -16.87 6.59 -23.44
CA ALA A 334 -17.91 6.14 -22.51
C ALA A 334 -18.91 5.15 -23.16
N THR A 335 -19.39 5.43 -24.37
CA THR A 335 -20.34 4.58 -25.10
C THR A 335 -19.71 3.24 -25.45
N GLN A 336 -18.50 3.25 -26.01
CA GLN A 336 -17.77 2.03 -26.37
C GLN A 336 -17.49 1.16 -25.14
N ALA A 337 -17.11 1.76 -24.02
CA ALA A 337 -16.87 1.03 -22.78
C ALA A 337 -18.16 0.38 -22.24
N ASN A 338 -19.30 1.08 -22.32
CA ASN A 338 -20.60 0.54 -21.92
C ASN A 338 -21.01 -0.66 -22.79
N GLU A 339 -21.01 -0.49 -24.12
CA GLU A 339 -21.34 -1.56 -25.07
C GLU A 339 -20.42 -2.78 -24.90
N PHE A 340 -19.12 -2.54 -24.69
CA PHE A 340 -18.15 -3.61 -24.47
C PHE A 340 -18.36 -4.32 -23.13
N ALA A 341 -18.72 -3.58 -22.07
CA ALA A 341 -18.99 -4.15 -20.75
C ALA A 341 -20.09 -5.21 -20.79
N MET A 342 -21.13 -5.01 -21.60
CA MET A 342 -22.27 -5.92 -21.67
C MET A 342 -21.92 -7.36 -22.07
N LYS A 343 -20.77 -7.58 -22.73
CA LYS A 343 -20.24 -8.92 -23.01
C LYS A 343 -19.94 -9.70 -21.74
N PHE A 344 -19.54 -9.00 -20.68
CA PHE A 344 -19.14 -9.55 -19.39
C PHE A 344 -20.27 -9.53 -18.34
N TYR A 345 -21.51 -9.25 -18.75
CA TYR A 345 -22.66 -9.27 -17.85
C TYR A 345 -23.10 -10.71 -17.55
N THR A 346 -22.21 -11.46 -16.90
CA THR A 346 -22.35 -12.87 -16.50
C THR A 346 -21.87 -13.04 -15.05
N ASN A 347 -22.25 -14.13 -14.37
CA ASN A 347 -21.83 -14.41 -13.00
C ASN A 347 -20.30 -14.51 -12.87
N GLU A 348 -19.64 -15.26 -13.75
CA GLU A 348 -18.19 -15.52 -13.66
C GLU A 348 -17.31 -14.32 -14.09
N SER A 349 -17.84 -13.40 -14.90
CA SER A 349 -17.09 -12.27 -15.45
C SER A 349 -17.56 -10.90 -14.95
N ILE A 350 -18.37 -10.88 -13.88
CA ILE A 350 -19.01 -9.66 -13.37
C ILE A 350 -18.01 -8.58 -12.94
N GLY A 351 -16.81 -8.96 -12.53
CA GLY A 351 -15.71 -8.03 -12.24
C GLY A 351 -15.23 -7.27 -13.48
N ALA A 352 -15.13 -7.96 -14.62
CA ALA A 352 -14.80 -7.32 -15.90
C ALA A 352 -15.93 -6.37 -16.35
N TYR A 353 -17.20 -6.76 -16.20
CA TYR A 353 -18.34 -5.87 -16.44
C TYR A 353 -18.21 -4.58 -15.62
N ALA A 354 -18.01 -4.70 -14.30
CA ALA A 354 -17.86 -3.53 -13.44
C ALA A 354 -16.67 -2.65 -13.82
N TYR A 355 -15.53 -3.24 -14.17
CA TYR A 355 -14.34 -2.50 -14.61
C TYR A 355 -14.65 -1.59 -15.82
N PHE A 356 -15.28 -2.12 -16.86
CA PHE A 356 -15.64 -1.33 -18.04
C PHE A 356 -16.79 -0.36 -17.77
N MET A 357 -17.75 -0.72 -16.92
CA MET A 357 -18.84 0.18 -16.56
C MET A 357 -18.38 1.37 -15.70
N GLN A 358 -17.38 1.18 -14.84
CA GLN A 358 -16.77 2.28 -14.08
C GLN A 358 -16.07 3.26 -15.03
N LYS A 359 -15.35 2.76 -16.05
CA LYS A 359 -14.80 3.59 -17.13
C LYS A 359 -15.90 4.35 -17.87
N ALA A 360 -17.00 3.68 -18.23
CA ALA A 360 -18.12 4.29 -18.95
C ALA A 360 -18.77 5.45 -18.18
N HIS A 361 -18.78 5.37 -16.85
CA HIS A 361 -19.40 6.36 -15.97
C HIS A 361 -18.41 7.30 -15.28
N GLY A 362 -17.18 7.43 -15.78
CA GLY A 362 -16.20 8.35 -15.22
C GLY A 362 -15.85 8.08 -13.74
N TRP A 363 -16.03 6.84 -13.27
CA TRP A 363 -15.78 6.40 -11.89
C TRP A 363 -16.68 7.03 -10.82
N GLU A 364 -17.78 7.70 -11.21
CA GLU A 364 -18.73 8.30 -10.26
C GLU A 364 -19.66 7.27 -9.62
N LYS A 365 -20.00 6.23 -10.37
CA LYS A 365 -20.89 5.14 -9.93
C LYS A 365 -20.11 4.04 -9.24
N GLN A 366 -20.68 3.52 -8.16
CA GLN A 366 -20.04 2.51 -7.32
C GLN A 366 -20.74 1.17 -7.45
N TYR A 367 -19.97 0.19 -7.91
CA TYR A 367 -20.45 -1.17 -8.17
C TYR A 367 -20.15 -2.06 -6.96
N PHE A 368 -21.19 -2.75 -6.47
CA PHE A 368 -21.12 -3.70 -5.38
C PHE A 368 -21.59 -5.05 -5.91
N LEU A 369 -20.60 -5.88 -6.29
CA LEU A 369 -20.82 -7.15 -6.97
C LEU A 369 -21.11 -8.25 -5.96
N MET A 370 -22.00 -9.17 -6.34
CA MET A 370 -22.41 -10.31 -5.52
C MET A 370 -22.49 -11.58 -6.39
N PRO A 371 -21.37 -12.04 -6.99
CA PRO A 371 -21.40 -13.28 -7.76
C PRO A 371 -21.78 -14.45 -6.85
N SER A 372 -22.59 -15.36 -7.39
CA SER A 372 -22.96 -16.61 -6.75
C SER A 372 -21.83 -17.62 -6.86
N SER A 373 -21.60 -18.37 -5.78
CA SER A 373 -20.67 -19.50 -5.74
C SER A 373 -21.19 -20.50 -4.69
N PRO A 374 -21.06 -21.82 -4.94
CA PRO A 374 -21.39 -22.83 -3.94
C PRO A 374 -20.63 -22.66 -2.62
N GLU A 375 -19.40 -22.12 -2.67
CA GLU A 375 -18.57 -21.87 -1.48
C GLU A 375 -19.11 -20.74 -0.59
N LEU A 376 -20.10 -19.99 -1.08
CA LEU A 376 -20.81 -18.93 -0.36
C LEU A 376 -22.22 -19.36 0.08
N GLU A 377 -22.60 -20.62 -0.15
CA GLU A 377 -23.86 -21.18 0.37
C GLU A 377 -23.70 -21.57 1.84
N GLY A 378 -24.72 -21.33 2.66
CA GLY A 378 -24.71 -21.70 4.08
C GLY A 378 -23.77 -20.92 5.01
N ILE A 379 -22.94 -20.00 4.50
CA ILE A 379 -22.12 -19.09 5.32
C ILE A 379 -22.98 -17.94 5.90
N SER A 380 -22.61 -17.46 7.09
CA SER A 380 -23.33 -16.35 7.75
C SER A 380 -23.28 -15.05 6.93
N THR A 381 -24.26 -14.17 7.17
CA THR A 381 -24.33 -12.85 6.51
C THR A 381 -23.08 -12.01 6.76
N GLU A 382 -22.52 -12.04 7.97
CA GLU A 382 -21.30 -11.35 8.36
C GLU A 382 -20.11 -11.89 7.55
N ARG A 383 -19.96 -13.22 7.51
CA ARG A 383 -18.85 -13.84 6.78
C ARG A 383 -18.94 -13.57 5.29
N LYS A 384 -20.13 -13.70 4.68
CA LYS A 384 -20.37 -13.41 3.27
C LYS A 384 -20.05 -11.97 2.93
N SER A 385 -20.52 -11.03 3.76
CA SER A 385 -20.28 -9.60 3.57
C SER A 385 -18.80 -9.26 3.71
N MET A 386 -18.07 -9.91 4.62
CA MET A 386 -16.62 -9.73 4.75
C MET A 386 -15.86 -10.26 3.52
N ILE A 387 -16.21 -11.44 3.00
CA ILE A 387 -15.60 -11.99 1.79
C ILE A 387 -15.83 -11.04 0.60
N TYR A 388 -17.06 -10.57 0.40
CA TYR A 388 -17.37 -9.62 -0.66
C TYR A 388 -16.66 -8.28 -0.49
N ALA A 389 -16.57 -7.76 0.74
CA ALA A 389 -15.87 -6.52 1.04
C ALA A 389 -14.38 -6.58 0.69
N LEU A 390 -13.74 -7.72 0.97
CA LEU A 390 -12.36 -8.01 0.61
C LEU A 390 -12.22 -8.18 -0.90
N ALA A 391 -12.98 -9.07 -1.54
CA ALA A 391 -12.92 -9.32 -2.99
C ALA A 391 -13.10 -8.03 -3.83
N ARG A 392 -14.03 -7.16 -3.41
CA ARG A 392 -14.23 -5.84 -4.03
C ARG A 392 -12.98 -4.99 -3.96
N GLN A 393 -12.34 -4.95 -2.78
CA GLN A 393 -11.17 -4.11 -2.55
C GLN A 393 -9.89 -4.69 -3.18
N GLU A 394 -9.77 -6.01 -3.23
CA GLU A 394 -8.59 -6.70 -3.74
C GLU A 394 -8.49 -6.66 -5.26
N SER A 395 -9.60 -6.94 -5.96
CA SER A 395 -9.53 -7.07 -7.43
C SER A 395 -10.79 -6.62 -8.17
N LEU A 396 -11.80 -6.08 -7.49
CA LEU A 396 -13.14 -5.89 -8.07
C LEU A 396 -13.69 -7.22 -8.63
N PHE A 397 -13.44 -8.34 -7.94
CA PHE A 397 -13.87 -9.68 -8.35
C PHE A 397 -13.31 -10.17 -9.69
N ILE A 398 -12.27 -9.55 -10.24
CA ILE A 398 -11.62 -10.06 -11.45
C ILE A 398 -10.80 -11.31 -11.08
N PRO A 399 -11.07 -12.49 -11.68
CA PRO A 399 -10.47 -13.76 -11.22
C PRO A 399 -8.98 -13.89 -11.51
N SER A 400 -8.46 -13.33 -12.60
CA SER A 400 -7.08 -13.56 -13.07
C SER A 400 -6.12 -12.36 -12.88
N VAL A 401 -6.34 -11.54 -11.84
CA VAL A 401 -5.45 -10.41 -11.51
C VAL A 401 -4.17 -10.88 -10.84
N VAL A 402 -3.03 -10.29 -11.25
CA VAL A 402 -1.72 -10.48 -10.63
C VAL A 402 -1.20 -9.13 -10.14
N SER A 403 -0.91 -8.99 -8.85
CA SER A 403 -0.36 -7.75 -8.30
C SER A 403 1.14 -7.56 -8.55
N THR A 404 1.66 -6.40 -8.19
CA THR A 404 3.10 -6.08 -8.27
C THR A 404 3.98 -6.94 -7.34
N SER A 405 3.39 -7.56 -6.32
CA SER A 405 4.02 -8.53 -5.42
C SER A 405 3.68 -9.98 -5.77
N TYR A 406 2.94 -10.20 -6.86
CA TYR A 406 2.42 -11.50 -7.31
C TYR A 406 1.36 -12.12 -6.42
N ALA A 407 0.57 -11.30 -5.73
CA ALA A 407 -0.69 -11.75 -5.15
C ALA A 407 -1.66 -12.17 -6.28
N LEU A 408 -2.36 -13.29 -6.08
CA LEU A 408 -3.08 -13.99 -7.15
C LEU A 408 -4.59 -13.94 -6.98
N GLY A 409 -5.25 -13.63 -8.09
CA GLY A 409 -6.67 -13.78 -8.34
C GLY A 409 -7.56 -12.89 -7.49
N MET A 410 -8.85 -13.20 -7.44
CA MET A 410 -9.83 -12.23 -6.94
C MET A 410 -9.72 -11.89 -5.44
N MET A 411 -9.06 -12.76 -4.69
CA MET A 411 -8.81 -12.60 -3.26
C MET A 411 -7.35 -12.23 -2.94
N GLN A 412 -6.53 -12.03 -3.98
CA GLN A 412 -5.13 -11.59 -3.91
C GLN A 412 -4.30 -12.36 -2.87
N PHE A 413 -4.30 -13.69 -2.96
CA PHE A 413 -3.47 -14.52 -2.09
C PHE A 413 -2.02 -14.52 -2.56
N MET A 414 -1.08 -14.29 -1.64
CA MET A 414 0.35 -14.43 -1.92
C MET A 414 0.73 -15.90 -2.14
N PRO A 415 1.65 -16.22 -3.08
CA PRO A 415 2.00 -17.61 -3.42
C PRO A 415 2.44 -18.48 -2.24
N PHE A 416 3.18 -17.91 -1.28
CA PHE A 416 3.57 -18.61 -0.06
C PHE A 416 2.35 -19.06 0.77
N LEU A 417 1.38 -18.17 0.96
CA LEU A 417 0.17 -18.46 1.72
C LEU A 417 -0.74 -19.44 0.96
N ALA A 418 -0.86 -19.25 -0.36
CA ALA A 418 -1.59 -20.14 -1.25
C ALA A 418 -1.08 -21.59 -1.15
N ASN A 419 0.23 -21.79 -1.26
CA ASN A 419 0.83 -23.12 -1.16
C ASN A 419 0.69 -23.72 0.25
N ALA A 420 0.75 -22.91 1.32
CA ALA A 420 0.52 -23.38 2.68
C ALA A 420 -0.92 -23.91 2.85
N ILE A 421 -1.91 -23.09 2.48
CA ILE A 421 -3.33 -23.46 2.59
C ILE A 421 -3.65 -24.64 1.67
N GLY A 422 -3.35 -24.53 0.38
CA GLY A 422 -3.74 -25.51 -0.63
C GLY A 422 -3.08 -26.88 -0.44
N LYS A 423 -1.76 -26.92 -0.25
CA LYS A 423 -1.01 -28.19 -0.17
C LYS A 423 -1.00 -28.80 1.22
N LYS A 424 -0.91 -27.98 2.28
CA LYS A 424 -0.70 -28.50 3.65
C LYS A 424 -1.98 -28.58 4.47
N GLU A 425 -2.81 -27.54 4.42
CA GLU A 425 -3.98 -27.43 5.29
C GLU A 425 -5.21 -28.09 4.66
N LEU A 426 -5.57 -27.69 3.44
CA LEU A 426 -6.70 -28.24 2.68
C LEU A 426 -6.35 -29.53 1.92
N LYS A 427 -5.06 -29.77 1.67
CA LYS A 427 -4.52 -30.94 0.94
C LYS A 427 -5.23 -31.19 -0.39
N ILE A 428 -5.46 -30.13 -1.15
CA ILE A 428 -6.12 -30.20 -2.46
C ILE A 428 -5.22 -31.03 -3.41
N PRO A 429 -5.72 -32.13 -4.00
CA PRO A 429 -4.93 -32.96 -4.90
C PRO A 429 -4.40 -32.15 -6.09
N ASN A 430 -3.11 -32.29 -6.39
CA ASN A 430 -2.42 -31.62 -7.50
C ASN A 430 -2.54 -30.09 -7.50
N PHE A 431 -2.73 -29.47 -6.32
CA PHE A 431 -2.88 -28.03 -6.20
C PHE A 431 -1.68 -27.27 -6.78
N ASP A 432 -1.98 -26.31 -7.65
CA ASP A 432 -1.05 -25.26 -8.08
C ASP A 432 -1.56 -23.89 -7.61
N GLN A 433 -0.64 -22.97 -7.35
CA GLN A 433 -1.02 -21.62 -6.92
C GLN A 433 -1.86 -20.85 -7.96
N ASP A 434 -1.78 -21.20 -9.25
CA ASP A 434 -2.64 -20.62 -10.30
C ASP A 434 -4.10 -21.08 -10.18
N ASP A 435 -4.41 -22.12 -9.38
CA ASP A 435 -5.81 -22.51 -9.09
C ASP A 435 -6.58 -21.37 -8.41
N LEU A 436 -5.90 -20.38 -7.81
CA LEU A 436 -6.50 -19.17 -7.26
C LEU A 436 -7.13 -18.25 -8.31
N PHE A 437 -6.87 -18.47 -9.60
CA PHE A 437 -7.61 -17.79 -10.67
C PHE A 437 -9.02 -18.36 -10.88
N LYS A 438 -9.37 -19.48 -10.23
CA LYS A 438 -10.72 -20.05 -10.22
C LYS A 438 -11.51 -19.45 -9.06
N THR A 439 -12.67 -18.88 -9.37
CA THR A 439 -13.55 -18.19 -8.41
C THR A 439 -13.87 -19.02 -7.16
N ASP A 440 -14.29 -20.28 -7.33
CA ASP A 440 -14.65 -21.14 -6.20
C ASP A 440 -13.45 -21.45 -5.30
N VAL A 441 -12.28 -21.71 -5.90
CA VAL A 441 -11.04 -21.93 -5.13
C VAL A 441 -10.67 -20.67 -4.35
N ALA A 442 -10.76 -19.50 -4.98
CA ALA A 442 -10.48 -18.23 -4.32
C ALA A 442 -11.40 -17.98 -3.12
N PHE A 443 -12.71 -18.20 -3.26
CA PHE A 443 -13.66 -18.05 -2.15
C PHE A 443 -13.45 -19.08 -1.04
N LYS A 444 -13.17 -20.34 -1.40
CA LYS A 444 -12.81 -21.38 -0.43
C LYS A 444 -11.59 -20.98 0.40
N PHE A 445 -10.55 -20.46 -0.25
CA PHE A 445 -9.33 -19.98 0.42
C PHE A 445 -9.60 -18.77 1.30
N ALA A 446 -10.41 -17.81 0.83
CA ALA A 446 -10.81 -16.65 1.62
C ALA A 446 -11.55 -17.07 2.89
N ASN A 447 -12.55 -17.95 2.76
CA ASN A 447 -13.32 -18.45 3.89
C ASN A 447 -12.43 -19.21 4.89
N HIS A 448 -11.51 -20.05 4.39
CA HIS A 448 -10.55 -20.75 5.23
C HIS A 448 -9.60 -19.80 5.95
N HIS A 449 -9.06 -18.79 5.26
CA HIS A 449 -8.15 -17.82 5.87
C HIS A 449 -8.87 -16.94 6.91
N LEU A 450 -10.11 -16.55 6.65
CA LEU A 450 -10.94 -15.81 7.61
C LEU A 450 -11.24 -16.66 8.86
N ASN A 451 -11.44 -17.98 8.74
CA ASN A 451 -11.54 -18.86 9.92
C ASN A 451 -10.29 -18.80 10.81
N TYR A 452 -9.11 -18.58 10.23
CA TYR A 452 -7.90 -18.37 11.00
C TYR A 452 -7.89 -17.00 11.70
N LEU A 453 -8.25 -15.93 10.98
CA LEU A 453 -8.26 -14.57 11.53
C LEU A 453 -9.30 -14.40 12.65
N ASP A 454 -10.49 -14.98 12.50
CA ASP A 454 -11.59 -14.89 13.45
C ASP A 454 -11.27 -15.51 14.82
N LYS A 455 -10.23 -16.37 14.91
CA LYS A 455 -9.72 -16.87 16.20
C LYS A 455 -9.12 -15.76 17.07
N PHE A 456 -8.76 -14.64 16.46
CA PHE A 456 -8.01 -13.55 17.09
C PHE A 456 -8.67 -12.19 16.95
N LEU A 457 -9.43 -11.95 15.88
CA LEU A 457 -9.96 -10.64 15.51
C LEU A 457 -11.46 -10.78 15.27
N TYR A 458 -12.26 -10.02 16.01
CA TYR A 458 -13.73 -10.04 15.93
C TYR A 458 -14.27 -8.84 15.16
N HIS A 459 -13.50 -7.74 15.12
CA HIS A 459 -13.92 -6.51 14.46
C HIS A 459 -13.49 -6.47 12.99
N PRO A 460 -14.39 -6.14 12.04
CA PRO A 460 -14.11 -6.20 10.59
C PRO A 460 -12.94 -5.31 10.15
N LEU A 461 -12.75 -4.14 10.79
CA LEU A 461 -11.60 -3.27 10.50
C LEU A 461 -10.26 -3.94 10.81
N PHE A 462 -10.15 -4.66 11.92
CA PHE A 462 -8.90 -5.33 12.28
C PHE A 462 -8.66 -6.56 11.42
N THR A 463 -9.72 -7.30 11.08
CA THR A 463 -9.65 -8.38 10.09
C THR A 463 -9.15 -7.86 8.74
N ALA A 464 -9.64 -6.70 8.29
CA ALA A 464 -9.14 -6.05 7.07
C ALA A 464 -7.65 -5.67 7.16
N TYR A 465 -7.21 -5.11 8.30
CA TYR A 465 -5.79 -4.83 8.52
C TYR A 465 -4.94 -6.10 8.49
N ALA A 466 -5.40 -7.18 9.10
CA ALA A 466 -4.68 -8.45 9.13
C ALA A 466 -4.66 -9.17 7.78
N TYR A 467 -5.72 -9.03 6.98
CA TYR A 467 -5.78 -9.58 5.63
C TYR A 467 -4.73 -8.91 4.72
N ASN A 468 -4.65 -7.57 4.74
CA ASN A 468 -3.68 -6.82 3.92
C ASN A 468 -2.26 -6.79 4.50
N GLY A 469 -2.11 -6.40 5.77
CA GLY A 469 -0.81 -6.18 6.42
C GLY A 469 -0.27 -7.38 7.18
N GLY A 470 -1.06 -8.45 7.34
CA GLY A 470 -0.72 -9.62 8.13
C GLY A 470 -1.07 -9.48 9.62
N ILE A 471 -1.50 -10.58 10.25
CA ILE A 471 -1.92 -10.60 11.66
C ILE A 471 -0.82 -10.16 12.64
N GLY A 472 0.45 -10.43 12.34
CA GLY A 472 1.58 -10.01 13.18
C GLY A 472 1.76 -8.50 13.21
N PHE A 473 1.59 -7.83 12.07
CA PHE A 473 1.55 -6.37 11.99
C PHE A 473 0.35 -5.82 12.75
N THR A 474 -0.86 -6.36 12.49
CA THR A 474 -2.08 -5.90 13.15
C THR A 474 -1.99 -6.02 14.66
N LYS A 475 -1.54 -7.17 15.18
CA LYS A 475 -1.28 -7.38 16.62
C LYS A 475 -0.36 -6.28 17.14
N LYS A 476 0.82 -6.09 16.53
CA LYS A 476 1.78 -5.07 16.95
C LYS A 476 1.17 -3.67 16.98
N VAL A 477 0.30 -3.32 16.03
CA VAL A 477 -0.33 -2.00 15.96
C VAL A 477 -1.38 -1.85 17.05
N ILE A 478 -2.33 -2.78 17.16
CA ILE A 478 -3.48 -2.62 18.07
C ILE A 478 -3.08 -2.77 19.54
N THR A 479 -2.02 -3.54 19.85
CA THR A 479 -1.53 -3.71 21.22
C THR A 479 -0.62 -2.59 21.70
N ARG A 480 -0.40 -1.53 20.92
CA ARG A 480 0.30 -0.34 21.42
C ARG A 480 -0.57 0.39 22.44
N ASP A 481 0.06 0.96 23.46
CA ASP A 481 -0.65 1.70 24.51
C ASP A 481 -1.34 2.98 24.02
N ASP A 482 -0.93 3.48 22.85
CA ASP A 482 -1.40 4.71 22.24
C ASP A 482 -2.33 4.49 21.02
N MET A 483 -2.88 3.27 20.86
CA MET A 483 -3.74 2.89 19.74
C MET A 483 -5.02 2.21 20.22
N PHE A 484 -6.16 2.65 19.68
CA PHE A 484 -7.51 2.12 19.90
C PHE A 484 -7.86 1.99 21.39
N LYS A 485 -7.55 3.04 22.15
CA LYS A 485 -7.91 3.23 23.56
C LYS A 485 -8.99 4.31 23.68
N GLU A 486 -9.54 4.51 24.87
CA GLU A 486 -10.41 5.66 25.11
C GLU A 486 -9.61 6.97 25.01
N GLY A 487 -10.21 7.98 24.38
CA GLY A 487 -9.59 9.27 24.16
C GLY A 487 -10.51 10.19 23.36
N LYS A 488 -10.27 11.51 23.43
CA LYS A 488 -11.16 12.53 22.85
C LYS A 488 -11.51 12.28 21.36
N PHE A 489 -10.53 11.85 20.57
CA PHE A 489 -10.67 11.64 19.12
C PHE A 489 -10.58 10.15 18.74
N GLU A 490 -10.75 9.26 19.70
CA GLU A 490 -10.67 7.81 19.45
C GLU A 490 -12.05 7.25 19.09
N PRO A 491 -12.13 6.27 18.17
CA PRO A 491 -11.03 5.51 17.55
C PRO A 491 -10.42 6.16 16.30
N PHE A 492 -10.93 7.31 15.87
CA PHE A 492 -10.60 7.89 14.56
C PHE A 492 -9.13 8.29 14.44
N LEU A 493 -8.55 8.85 15.50
CA LEU A 493 -7.13 9.17 15.55
C LEU A 493 -6.27 7.92 15.35
N SER A 494 -6.60 6.81 16.01
CA SER A 494 -5.89 5.53 15.82
C SER A 494 -6.03 4.98 14.40
N ILE A 495 -7.20 5.12 13.77
CA ILE A 495 -7.38 4.76 12.36
C ILE A 495 -6.42 5.57 11.48
N GLU A 496 -6.28 6.87 11.73
CA GLU A 496 -5.35 7.73 10.98
C GLU A 496 -3.88 7.40 11.24
N LEU A 497 -3.55 6.90 12.42
CA LEU A 497 -2.17 6.65 12.84
C LEU A 497 -1.65 5.23 12.55
N VAL A 498 -2.44 4.37 11.90
CA VAL A 498 -1.95 3.09 11.37
C VAL A 498 -0.73 3.36 10.48
N PRO A 499 0.49 2.89 10.82
CA PRO A 499 1.73 3.42 10.24
C PRO A 499 1.93 3.13 8.74
N VAL A 500 1.34 2.05 8.24
CA VAL A 500 1.41 1.66 6.83
C VAL A 500 0.22 2.27 6.10
N ALA A 501 0.48 3.27 5.25
CA ALA A 501 -0.56 4.01 4.54
C ALA A 501 -1.46 3.11 3.67
N GLU A 502 -0.89 2.05 3.07
CA GLU A 502 -1.64 1.05 2.31
C GLU A 502 -2.67 0.35 3.21
N THR A 503 -2.23 -0.27 4.30
CA THR A 503 -3.11 -0.97 5.25
C THR A 503 -4.13 -0.05 5.91
N ARG A 504 -3.72 1.18 6.23
CA ARG A 504 -4.61 2.22 6.77
C ARG A 504 -5.78 2.50 5.83
N ASN A 505 -5.46 2.83 4.57
CA ASN A 505 -6.48 3.15 3.58
C ASN A 505 -7.31 1.93 3.19
N TYR A 506 -6.66 0.74 3.12
CA TYR A 506 -7.32 -0.53 2.86
C TYR A 506 -8.39 -0.83 3.90
N GLY A 507 -8.06 -0.73 5.20
CA GLY A 507 -9.02 -1.01 6.27
C GLY A 507 -10.23 -0.09 6.24
N LYS A 508 -10.03 1.21 5.97
CA LYS A 508 -11.16 2.16 5.78
C LYS A 508 -12.07 1.72 4.65
N LYS A 509 -11.51 1.40 3.47
CA LYS A 509 -12.30 0.98 2.31
C LYS A 509 -13.03 -0.34 2.55
N VAL A 510 -12.37 -1.33 3.14
CA VAL A 510 -13.01 -2.63 3.46
C VAL A 510 -14.10 -2.46 4.52
N LEU A 511 -13.91 -1.61 5.53
CA LEU A 511 -14.95 -1.34 6.52
C LEU A 511 -16.19 -0.71 5.88
N ALA A 512 -16.02 0.28 5.01
CA ALA A 512 -17.14 0.85 4.25
C ALA A 512 -17.81 -0.21 3.36
N ASN A 513 -17.02 -1.01 2.65
CA ASN A 513 -17.55 -2.09 1.81
C ASN A 513 -18.35 -3.11 2.64
N TYR A 514 -17.83 -3.50 3.81
CA TYR A 514 -18.44 -4.45 4.71
C TYR A 514 -19.83 -3.99 5.16
N VAL A 515 -19.95 -2.73 5.60
CA VAL A 515 -21.23 -2.15 6.03
C VAL A 515 -22.25 -2.15 4.87
N ILE A 516 -21.82 -1.80 3.66
CA ILE A 516 -22.70 -1.80 2.49
C ILE A 516 -23.13 -3.23 2.13
N TYR A 517 -22.21 -4.20 2.12
CA TYR A 517 -22.57 -5.60 1.86
C TYR A 517 -23.47 -6.19 2.94
N MET A 518 -23.30 -5.80 4.20
CA MET A 518 -24.21 -6.17 5.28
C MET A 518 -25.63 -5.67 4.99
N ALA A 519 -25.78 -4.40 4.58
CA ALA A 519 -27.07 -3.85 4.18
C ALA A 519 -27.66 -4.56 2.96
N LEU A 520 -26.86 -4.83 1.92
CA LEU A 520 -27.30 -5.56 0.73
C LEU A 520 -27.73 -7.00 1.01
N ASN A 521 -27.17 -7.61 2.05
CA ASN A 521 -27.55 -8.94 2.55
C ASN A 521 -28.65 -8.90 3.63
N GLY A 522 -29.32 -7.76 3.82
CA GLY A 522 -30.49 -7.63 4.70
C GLY A 522 -30.19 -7.36 6.18
N SER A 523 -28.94 -7.04 6.54
CA SER A 523 -28.55 -6.68 7.91
C SER A 523 -28.50 -5.16 8.11
N SER A 524 -29.00 -4.66 9.23
CA SER A 524 -29.03 -3.24 9.59
C SER A 524 -27.87 -2.80 10.49
N ILE A 525 -26.63 -3.25 10.19
CA ILE A 525 -25.49 -2.89 11.03
C ILE A 525 -25.18 -1.39 10.92
N LYS A 526 -25.00 -0.76 12.07
CA LYS A 526 -24.63 0.65 12.20
C LYS A 526 -23.12 0.80 12.24
N ILE A 527 -22.56 1.65 11.38
CA ILE A 527 -21.11 1.90 11.38
C ILE A 527 -20.70 2.68 12.64
N SER A 528 -21.59 3.49 13.20
CA SER A 528 -21.38 4.14 14.51
C SER A 528 -21.08 3.11 15.61
N GLN A 529 -21.86 2.04 15.69
CA GLN A 529 -21.63 0.96 16.64
C GLN A 529 -20.29 0.26 16.44
N LEU A 530 -19.86 0.08 15.18
CA LEU A 530 -18.54 -0.50 14.88
C LEU A 530 -17.42 0.41 15.42
N PHE A 531 -17.54 1.73 15.27
CA PHE A 531 -16.55 2.65 15.85
C PHE A 531 -16.53 2.63 17.37
N GLU A 532 -17.69 2.63 18.03
CA GLU A 532 -17.78 2.51 19.49
C GLU A 532 -17.13 1.23 20.02
N ASN A 533 -17.15 0.16 19.24
CA ASN A 533 -16.56 -1.12 19.62
C ASN A 533 -15.03 -1.08 19.57
N LEU A 534 -14.41 -0.26 18.71
CA LEU A 534 -12.96 -0.27 18.47
C LEU A 534 -12.11 0.03 19.72
N THR A 535 -12.64 0.82 20.66
CA THR A 535 -11.98 1.16 21.92
C THR A 535 -12.25 0.14 23.04
N LYS A 536 -13.06 -0.89 22.77
CA LYS A 536 -13.44 -1.96 23.70
C LYS A 536 -12.77 -3.29 23.26
N PRO A 537 -11.59 -3.65 23.80
CA PRO A 537 -10.88 -4.90 23.48
C PRO A 537 -11.76 -6.15 23.40
N ALA A 538 -12.68 -6.31 24.36
CA ALA A 538 -13.60 -7.44 24.45
C ALA A 538 -14.43 -7.68 23.18
N LEU A 539 -14.72 -6.63 22.41
CA LEU A 539 -15.55 -6.67 21.20
C LEU A 539 -14.74 -6.73 19.91
N THR A 540 -13.40 -6.72 19.98
CA THR A 540 -12.57 -6.45 18.81
C THR A 540 -11.49 -7.48 18.57
N ASP A 541 -10.86 -8.00 19.61
CA ASP A 541 -9.76 -8.95 19.47
C ASP A 541 -9.47 -9.74 20.74
N LYS A 542 -8.71 -10.82 20.58
CA LYS A 542 -8.20 -11.67 21.66
C LYS A 542 -6.88 -11.18 22.25
N PHE A 543 -6.16 -10.29 21.57
CA PHE A 543 -4.79 -9.93 21.95
C PHE A 543 -4.72 -8.97 23.14
N ARG A 544 -5.78 -8.19 23.35
CA ARG A 544 -5.90 -7.17 24.40
C ARG A 544 -6.83 -7.57 25.54
N ASN A 545 -7.40 -8.78 25.49
CA ASN A 545 -8.27 -9.35 26.52
C ASN A 545 -7.52 -10.26 27.48
#